data_AF-A0AAU9F7D0-F1
#
_entry.id   AF-A0AAU9F7D0-F1
#
_cell.length_a   1.000
_cell.length_b   1.000
_cell.length_c   1.000
_cell.angle_alpha   90.00
_cell.angle_beta   90.00
_cell.angle_gamma   90.00
#
_symmetry.space_group_name_H-M   'P 1'
#
loop_
_entity.id
_entity.type
_entity.pdbx_description
1 polymer ?
#
loop_
_entity_poly.entity_id
_entity_poly.type
_entity_poly.pdbx_seq_one_letter_code
_entity_poly.pdbx_strand_id
1 'polypeptide(L)'
;MAQQEKQLLFWNTFSIFYYAYYLNIHQLYGDLKDVPALVDASGKDKWLRECFTLLTTILLVLRFLLTFAGLSASVVAIYPILTNSQPELLMPIIIVQAINDVVLNLYELLVGYGVLNYLFPQSTALFVVFLAKMVIKITCSLSSLNYYSDQHNRLVHLNSYNIEDAQSIGPSEDSLYEFELNNLSFPSD
;
A
#
# COMPACT_ATOMS: atom_id res chain seq x y z
N MET A 1 -5.14 14.72 18.38
CA MET A 1 -4.77 14.16 17.08
C MET A 1 -3.63 15.00 16.50
N ALA A 2 -2.43 14.43 16.46
CA ALA A 2 -1.22 15.09 15.97
C ALA A 2 -1.36 15.46 14.48
N GLN A 3 -0.66 16.50 14.02
CA GLN A 3 -0.75 17.00 12.64
C GLN A 3 -0.44 15.90 11.60
N GLN A 4 0.48 14.99 11.93
CA GLN A 4 0.88 13.86 11.09
C GLN A 4 -0.25 12.83 10.90
N GLU A 5 -1.09 12.60 11.91
CA GLU A 5 -2.24 11.66 11.86
C GLU A 5 -3.33 12.17 10.93
N LYS A 6 -3.61 13.49 10.96
CA LYS A 6 -4.59 14.12 10.07
C LYS A 6 -4.14 14.05 8.61
N GLN A 7 -2.85 14.24 8.36
CA GLN A 7 -2.27 14.12 7.02
C GLN A 7 -2.35 12.67 6.50
N LEU A 8 -2.07 11.69 7.36
CA LEU A 8 -2.19 10.27 7.02
C LEU A 8 -3.63 9.87 6.74
N LEU A 9 -4.57 10.31 7.56
CA LEU A 9 -5.99 10.04 7.37
C LEU A 9 -6.48 10.64 6.04
N PHE A 10 -6.07 11.88 5.74
CA PHE A 10 -6.36 12.52 4.46
C PHE A 10 -5.78 11.72 3.29
N TRP A 11 -4.52 11.31 3.37
CA TRP A 11 -3.87 10.53 2.33
C TRP A 11 -4.55 9.17 2.12
N ASN A 12 -4.86 8.46 3.19
CA ASN A 12 -5.56 7.18 3.12
C ASN A 12 -6.96 7.33 2.52
N THR A 13 -7.69 8.37 2.92
CA THR A 13 -9.00 8.68 2.34
C THR A 13 -8.90 9.00 0.85
N PHE A 14 -7.89 9.78 0.45
CA PHE A 14 -7.61 10.04 -0.96
C PHE A 14 -7.26 8.75 -1.73
N SER A 15 -6.45 7.86 -1.15
CA SER A 15 -6.15 6.55 -1.73
C SER A 15 -7.40 5.69 -1.92
N ILE A 16 -8.35 5.71 -0.98
CA ILE A 16 -9.64 5.00 -1.11
C ILE A 16 -10.42 5.52 -2.32
N PHE A 17 -10.56 6.84 -2.47
CA PHE A 17 -11.24 7.41 -3.63
C PHE A 17 -10.51 7.10 -4.94
N TYR A 18 -9.18 7.16 -4.93
CA TYR A 18 -8.35 6.81 -6.07
C TYR A 18 -8.58 5.35 -6.48
N TYR A 19 -8.46 4.39 -5.56
CA TYR A 19 -8.69 2.99 -5.87
C TYR A 19 -10.12 2.72 -6.34
N ALA A 20 -11.12 3.34 -5.70
CA ALA A 20 -12.52 3.21 -6.10
C ALA A 20 -12.77 3.72 -7.52
N TYR A 21 -12.13 4.82 -7.92
CA TYR A 21 -12.23 5.36 -9.29
C TYR A 21 -11.68 4.38 -10.33
N TYR A 22 -10.53 3.74 -10.06
CA TYR A 22 -9.90 2.78 -10.97
C TYR A 22 -10.55 1.38 -10.93
N LEU A 23 -11.41 1.10 -9.96
CA LEU A 23 -12.19 -0.15 -9.86
C LEU A 23 -13.45 -0.14 -10.74
N ASN A 24 -13.30 0.29 -11.99
CA ASN A 24 -14.39 0.28 -12.96
C ASN A 24 -14.23 -0.90 -13.94
N ILE A 25 -15.11 -1.90 -13.82
CA ILE A 25 -15.07 -3.09 -14.68
C ILE A 25 -15.35 -2.77 -16.16
N HIS A 26 -16.14 -1.72 -16.43
CA HIS A 26 -16.43 -1.29 -17.80
C HIS A 26 -15.20 -0.67 -18.45
N GLN A 27 -14.42 0.08 -17.66
CA GLN A 27 -13.16 0.64 -18.11
C GLN A 27 -12.13 -0.47 -18.37
N LEU A 28 -12.00 -1.45 -17.45
CA LEU A 28 -11.14 -2.61 -17.68
C LEU A 28 -11.54 -3.37 -18.95
N TYR A 29 -12.84 -3.61 -19.16
CA TYR A 29 -13.31 -4.29 -20.37
C TYR A 29 -12.99 -3.50 -21.64
N GLY A 30 -13.17 -2.18 -21.62
CA GLY A 30 -12.79 -1.29 -22.71
C GLY A 30 -11.29 -1.39 -23.02
N ASP A 31 -10.45 -1.22 -22.00
CA ASP A 31 -9.00 -1.30 -22.13
C ASP A 31 -8.56 -2.67 -22.69
N LEU A 32 -9.11 -3.77 -22.18
CA LEU A 32 -8.81 -5.12 -22.65
C LEU A 32 -9.23 -5.36 -24.10
N LYS A 33 -10.33 -4.76 -24.54
CA LYS A 33 -10.79 -4.82 -25.93
C LYS A 33 -9.91 -4.01 -26.87
N ASP A 34 -9.35 -2.90 -26.41
CA ASP A 34 -8.56 -1.98 -27.22
C ASP A 34 -7.10 -2.44 -27.38
N VAL A 35 -6.54 -3.18 -26.40
CA VAL A 35 -5.16 -3.68 -26.45
C VAL A 35 -4.83 -4.43 -27.75
N PRO A 36 -5.60 -5.43 -28.22
CA PRO A 36 -5.30 -6.12 -29.47
C PRO A 36 -5.27 -5.17 -30.68
N ALA A 37 -6.24 -4.25 -30.76
CA ALA A 37 -6.33 -3.28 -31.86
C ALA A 37 -5.13 -2.33 -31.90
N LEU A 38 -4.68 -1.86 -30.73
CA LEU A 38 -3.51 -1.00 -30.58
C LEU A 38 -2.20 -1.73 -30.94
N VAL A 39 -2.07 -2.99 -30.57
CA VAL A 39 -0.90 -3.82 -30.89
C VAL A 39 -0.88 -4.17 -32.39
N ASP A 40 -2.04 -4.47 -32.98
CA ASP A 40 -2.16 -4.76 -34.42
C ASP A 40 -1.80 -3.57 -35.31
N ALA A 41 -2.01 -2.34 -34.83
CA ALA A 41 -1.59 -1.13 -35.52
C ALA A 41 -0.06 -1.02 -35.73
N SER A 42 0.76 -1.80 -35.01
CA SER A 42 2.22 -1.81 -35.17
C SER A 42 2.70 -2.40 -36.50
N GLY A 43 1.88 -3.23 -37.17
CA GLY A 43 2.26 -3.92 -38.41
C GLY A 43 3.41 -4.94 -38.25
N LYS A 44 3.81 -5.28 -37.02
CA LYS A 44 4.89 -6.23 -36.73
C LYS A 44 4.44 -7.69 -36.80
N ASP A 45 5.39 -8.62 -36.69
CA ASP A 45 5.15 -10.06 -36.74
C ASP A 45 4.07 -10.51 -35.75
N LYS A 46 3.22 -11.43 -36.22
CA LYS A 46 2.07 -11.95 -35.45
C LYS A 46 2.47 -12.47 -34.07
N TRP A 47 3.58 -13.22 -33.97
CA TRP A 47 4.05 -13.78 -32.70
C TRP A 47 4.42 -12.70 -31.69
N LEU A 48 5.09 -11.64 -32.15
CA LEU A 48 5.48 -10.52 -31.30
C LEU A 48 4.25 -9.77 -30.80
N ARG A 49 3.27 -9.54 -31.68
CA ARG A 49 1.99 -8.91 -31.33
C ARG A 49 1.22 -9.72 -30.28
N GLU A 50 1.06 -11.02 -30.49
CA GLU A 50 0.37 -11.89 -29.54
C GLU A 50 1.05 -11.90 -28.16
N CYS A 51 2.38 -11.92 -28.12
CA CYS A 51 3.15 -11.85 -26.88
C CYS A 51 2.89 -10.53 -26.12
N PHE A 52 2.97 -9.38 -26.79
CA PHE A 52 2.73 -8.09 -26.14
C PHE A 52 1.26 -7.86 -25.76
N THR A 53 0.31 -8.37 -26.55
CA THR A 53 -1.11 -8.38 -26.19
C THR A 53 -1.34 -9.16 -24.90
N LEU A 54 -0.74 -10.35 -24.78
CA LEU A 54 -0.85 -11.19 -23.58
C LEU A 54 -0.21 -10.50 -22.36
N LEU A 55 1.02 -10.01 -22.49
CA LEU A 55 1.72 -9.31 -21.39
C LEU A 55 0.95 -8.08 -20.91
N THR A 56 0.43 -7.27 -21.83
CA THR A 56 -0.34 -6.06 -21.50
C THR A 56 -1.68 -6.43 -20.85
N THR A 57 -2.35 -7.47 -21.34
CA THR A 57 -3.60 -7.97 -20.75
C THR A 57 -3.39 -8.47 -19.31
N ILE A 58 -2.35 -9.28 -19.08
CA ILE A 58 -2.00 -9.76 -17.73
C ILE A 58 -1.72 -8.58 -16.80
N LEU A 59 -0.94 -7.59 -17.26
CA LEU A 59 -0.63 -6.39 -16.48
C LEU A 59 -1.92 -5.65 -16.07
N LEU A 60 -2.86 -5.46 -16.99
CA LEU A 60 -4.14 -4.78 -16.70
C LEU A 60 -4.99 -5.54 -15.67
N VAL A 61 -5.12 -6.86 -15.84
CA VAL A 61 -5.89 -7.69 -14.90
C VAL A 61 -5.25 -7.71 -13.51
N LEU A 62 -3.93 -7.92 -13.43
CA LEU A 62 -3.22 -7.90 -12.14
C LEU A 62 -3.35 -6.55 -11.44
N ARG A 63 -3.26 -5.46 -12.20
CA ARG A 63 -3.44 -4.12 -11.65
C ARG A 63 -4.85 -3.88 -11.14
N PHE A 64 -5.87 -4.36 -11.84
CA PHE A 64 -7.25 -4.31 -11.34
C PHE A 64 -7.41 -5.09 -10.03
N LEU A 65 -6.87 -6.31 -9.95
CA LEU A 65 -6.92 -7.13 -8.74
C LEU A 65 -6.18 -6.49 -7.56
N LEU A 66 -4.99 -5.90 -7.79
CA LEU A 66 -4.28 -5.20 -6.72
C LEU A 66 -4.92 -3.86 -6.34
N THR A 67 -5.64 -3.21 -7.24
CA THR A 67 -6.45 -2.02 -6.92
C THR A 67 -7.59 -2.42 -5.98
N PHE A 68 -8.24 -3.57 -6.21
CA PHE A 68 -9.23 -4.12 -5.29
C PHE A 68 -8.64 -4.47 -3.92
N ALA A 69 -7.49 -5.16 -3.90
CA ALA A 69 -6.79 -5.48 -2.66
C ALA A 69 -6.36 -4.19 -1.91
N GLY A 70 -5.93 -3.17 -2.65
CA GLY A 70 -5.46 -1.89 -2.13
C GLY A 70 -6.60 -1.09 -1.49
N LEU A 71 -7.77 -1.05 -2.14
CA LEU A 71 -8.99 -0.49 -1.55
C LEU A 71 -9.33 -1.19 -0.23
N SER A 72 -9.39 -2.51 -0.25
CA SER A 72 -9.73 -3.33 0.91
C SER A 72 -8.76 -3.09 2.07
N ALA A 73 -7.46 -3.08 1.79
CA ALA A 73 -6.43 -2.81 2.78
C ALA A 73 -6.45 -1.36 3.29
N SER A 74 -6.79 -0.38 2.44
CA SER A 74 -6.92 1.03 2.85
C SER A 74 -8.09 1.24 3.81
N VAL A 75 -9.20 0.53 3.59
CA VAL A 75 -10.36 0.54 4.51
C VAL A 75 -9.97 -0.06 5.86
N VAL A 76 -9.25 -1.18 5.88
CA VAL A 76 -8.74 -1.78 7.13
C VAL A 76 -7.78 -0.84 7.85
N ALA A 77 -6.93 -0.14 7.12
CA ALA A 77 -5.95 0.80 7.67
C ALA A 77 -6.59 2.01 8.37
N ILE A 78 -7.87 2.34 8.13
CA ILE A 78 -8.57 3.42 8.84
C ILE A 78 -8.52 3.20 10.35
N TYR A 79 -8.75 1.96 10.80
CA TYR A 79 -8.82 1.64 12.22
C TYR A 79 -7.51 1.97 12.97
N PRO A 80 -6.34 1.39 12.64
CA PRO A 80 -5.09 1.68 13.35
C PRO A 80 -4.67 3.15 13.24
N ILE A 81 -5.06 3.85 12.17
CA ILE A 81 -4.77 5.28 11.99
C ILE A 81 -5.57 6.15 12.97
N LEU A 82 -6.85 5.83 13.22
CA LEU A 82 -7.69 6.60 14.16
C LEU A 82 -7.40 6.24 15.62
N THR A 83 -7.18 4.95 15.90
CA THR A 83 -7.05 4.46 17.28
C THR A 83 -5.62 4.49 17.79
N ASN A 84 -4.64 4.76 16.93
CA ASN A 84 -3.21 4.66 17.24
C ASN A 84 -2.84 3.34 17.94
N SER A 85 -3.45 2.24 17.50
CA SER A 85 -3.29 0.92 18.09
C SER A 85 -3.26 -0.15 17.01
N GLN A 86 -2.83 -1.37 17.36
CA GLN A 86 -2.79 -2.53 16.46
C GLN A 86 -2.01 -2.27 15.15
N PRO A 87 -0.68 -2.04 15.23
CA PRO A 87 0.17 -1.77 14.06
C PRO A 87 0.12 -2.87 12.99
N GLU A 88 -0.20 -4.11 13.38
CA GLU A 88 -0.35 -5.28 12.50
C GLU A 88 -1.39 -5.05 11.39
N LEU A 89 -2.44 -4.26 11.65
CA LEU A 89 -3.49 -3.95 10.67
C LEU A 89 -3.02 -3.01 9.55
N LEU A 90 -1.84 -2.38 9.68
CA LEU A 90 -1.20 -1.62 8.59
C LEU A 90 -0.37 -2.51 7.66
N MET A 91 -0.03 -3.73 8.06
CA MET A 91 0.81 -4.62 7.25
C MET A 91 0.18 -4.97 5.88
N PRO A 92 -1.13 -5.26 5.78
CA PRO A 92 -1.77 -5.53 4.49
C PRO A 92 -1.67 -4.36 3.50
N ILE A 93 -1.86 -3.12 3.96
CA ILE A 93 -1.78 -1.95 3.06
C ILE A 93 -0.34 -1.71 2.59
N ILE A 94 0.65 -1.90 3.47
CA ILE A 94 2.07 -1.80 3.12
C ILE A 94 2.46 -2.85 2.08
N ILE A 95 2.04 -4.11 2.26
CA ILE A 95 2.34 -5.20 1.32
C ILE A 95 1.68 -4.93 -0.04
N VAL A 96 0.39 -4.59 -0.06
CA VAL A 96 -0.32 -4.36 -1.32
C VAL A 96 0.25 -3.15 -2.06
N GLN A 97 0.58 -2.07 -1.35
CA GLN A 97 1.28 -0.95 -1.94
C GLN A 97 2.63 -1.40 -2.47
N ALA A 98 3.49 -2.06 -1.70
CA ALA A 98 4.79 -2.52 -2.18
C ALA A 98 4.69 -3.33 -3.50
N ILE A 99 3.71 -4.23 -3.61
CA ILE A 99 3.51 -4.99 -4.85
C ILE A 99 2.98 -4.11 -5.99
N ASN A 100 1.94 -3.31 -5.76
CA ASN A 100 1.31 -2.49 -6.81
C ASN A 100 2.23 -1.34 -7.27
N ASP A 101 2.88 -0.68 -6.33
CA ASP A 101 3.66 0.53 -6.49
C ASP A 101 5.11 0.27 -6.89
N VAL A 102 5.67 -0.90 -6.58
CA VAL A 102 7.03 -1.26 -6.98
C VAL A 102 7.01 -2.33 -8.07
N VAL A 103 6.42 -3.50 -7.79
CA VAL A 103 6.51 -4.66 -8.70
C VAL A 103 5.73 -4.42 -9.99
N LEU A 104 4.46 -4.01 -9.89
CA LEU A 104 3.66 -3.76 -11.10
C LEU A 104 4.11 -2.53 -11.88
N ASN A 105 4.63 -1.49 -11.21
CA ASN A 105 5.22 -0.34 -11.90
C ASN A 105 6.51 -0.72 -12.64
N LEU A 106 7.36 -1.58 -12.06
CA LEU A 106 8.53 -2.11 -12.76
C LEU A 106 8.12 -2.98 -13.96
N TYR A 107 7.08 -3.80 -13.79
CA TYR A 107 6.55 -4.61 -14.89
C TYR A 107 5.97 -3.74 -16.02
N GLU A 108 5.21 -2.69 -15.69
CA GLU A 108 4.74 -1.69 -16.65
C GLU A 108 5.89 -0.99 -17.37
N LEU A 109 6.97 -0.65 -16.66
CA LEU A 109 8.16 -0.05 -17.23
C LEU A 109 8.77 -0.95 -18.30
N LEU A 110 8.97 -2.24 -17.98
CA LEU A 110 9.57 -3.22 -18.88
C LEU A 110 8.68 -3.50 -20.10
N VAL A 111 7.38 -3.70 -19.90
CA VAL A 111 6.43 -3.94 -20.99
C VAL A 111 6.32 -2.69 -21.88
N GLY A 112 6.18 -1.50 -21.28
CA GLY A 112 6.10 -0.25 -22.04
C GLY A 112 7.37 0.08 -22.81
N TYR A 113 8.54 -0.16 -22.22
CA TYR A 113 9.83 -0.09 -22.93
C TYR A 113 9.86 -1.05 -24.13
N GLY A 114 9.42 -2.30 -23.92
CA GLY A 114 9.34 -3.30 -24.99
C GLY A 114 8.40 -2.87 -26.12
N VAL A 115 7.21 -2.36 -25.80
CA VAL A 115 6.25 -1.87 -26.80
C VAL A 115 6.85 -0.71 -27.61
N LEU A 116 7.49 0.26 -26.95
CA LEU A 116 8.06 1.41 -27.62
C LEU A 116 9.28 1.05 -28.48
N ASN A 117 10.10 0.08 -28.06
CA ASN A 117 11.30 -0.29 -28.81
C ASN A 117 11.02 -1.29 -29.93
N TYR A 118 10.11 -2.25 -29.71
CA TYR A 118 9.86 -3.34 -30.65
C TYR A 118 8.63 -3.12 -31.53
N LEU A 119 7.55 -2.52 -31.00
CA LEU A 119 6.33 -2.25 -31.79
C LEU A 119 6.35 -0.86 -32.44
N PHE A 120 6.79 0.16 -31.71
CA PHE A 120 6.74 1.56 -32.17
C PHE A 120 8.09 2.29 -32.12
N PRO A 121 9.15 1.78 -32.78
CA PRO A 121 10.53 2.26 -32.64
C PRO A 121 10.78 3.71 -33.09
N GLN A 122 9.82 4.35 -33.78
CA GLN A 122 10.03 5.66 -34.41
C GLN A 122 9.72 6.86 -33.51
N SER A 123 9.14 6.67 -32.33
CA SER A 123 8.62 7.79 -31.54
C SER A 123 9.39 8.04 -30.24
N THR A 124 10.50 8.77 -30.34
CA THR A 124 11.26 9.27 -29.19
C THR A 124 10.41 10.15 -28.26
N ALA A 125 9.44 10.89 -28.82
CA ALA A 125 8.53 11.71 -28.04
C ALA A 125 7.64 10.85 -27.12
N LEU A 126 7.06 9.76 -27.63
CA LEU A 126 6.27 8.82 -26.82
C LEU A 126 7.13 8.17 -25.73
N PHE A 127 8.40 7.89 -26.04
CA PHE A 127 9.35 7.38 -25.06
C PHE A 127 9.61 8.35 -23.91
N VAL A 128 9.87 9.62 -24.21
CA VAL A 128 10.11 10.64 -23.17
C VAL A 128 8.86 10.86 -22.31
N VAL A 129 7.67 10.94 -22.92
CA VAL A 129 6.39 11.07 -22.19
C VAL A 129 6.15 9.85 -21.30
N PHE A 130 6.41 8.65 -21.80
CA PHE A 130 6.30 7.42 -21.02
C PHE A 130 7.26 7.41 -19.82
N LEU A 131 8.53 7.76 -20.04
CA LEU A 131 9.53 7.80 -18.98
C LEU A 131 9.15 8.82 -17.90
N ALA A 132 8.75 10.03 -18.29
CA ALA A 132 8.29 11.06 -17.37
C ALA A 132 7.09 10.57 -16.54
N LYS A 133 6.10 9.93 -17.19
CA LYS A 133 4.95 9.33 -16.51
C LYS A 133 5.39 8.29 -15.47
N MET A 134 6.33 7.41 -15.82
CA MET A 134 6.81 6.36 -14.92
C MET A 134 7.60 6.92 -13.73
N VAL A 135 8.43 7.94 -13.94
CA VAL A 135 9.18 8.59 -12.84
C VAL A 135 8.23 9.22 -11.85
N ILE A 136 7.28 10.05 -12.31
CA ILE A 136 6.28 10.68 -11.43
C ILE A 136 5.53 9.62 -10.64
N LYS A 137 5.06 8.57 -11.32
CA LYS A 137 4.32 7.48 -10.71
C LYS A 137 5.13 6.78 -9.63
N ILE A 138 6.37 6.36 -9.92
CA ILE A 138 7.25 5.67 -8.96
C ILE A 138 7.59 6.57 -7.77
N THR A 139 7.87 7.85 -7.99
CA THR A 139 8.19 8.78 -6.90
C THR A 139 7.00 8.98 -5.95
N CYS A 140 5.78 9.18 -6.49
CA CYS A 140 4.57 9.32 -5.67
C CYS A 140 4.25 8.02 -4.90
N SER A 141 4.37 6.88 -5.58
CA SER A 141 4.22 5.53 -5.05
C SER A 141 5.17 5.26 -3.88
N LEU A 142 6.48 5.54 -4.05
CA LEU A 142 7.49 5.32 -3.02
C LEU A 142 7.30 6.25 -1.82
N SER A 143 6.90 7.50 -2.07
CA SER A 143 6.59 8.46 -1.01
C SER A 143 5.42 7.98 -0.14
N SER A 144 4.38 7.44 -0.77
CA SER A 144 3.21 6.87 -0.08
C SER A 144 3.62 5.69 0.80
N LEU A 145 4.36 4.74 0.23
CA LEU A 145 4.81 3.54 0.95
C LEU A 145 5.69 3.90 2.16
N ASN A 146 6.60 4.86 1.99
CA ASN A 146 7.45 5.33 3.08
C ASN A 146 6.63 5.95 4.21
N TYR A 147 5.56 6.68 3.87
CA TYR A 147 4.66 7.28 4.85
C TYR A 147 3.91 6.21 5.67
N TYR A 148 3.41 5.14 5.03
CA TYR A 148 2.77 4.02 5.78
C TYR A 148 3.77 3.20 6.61
N SER A 149 4.99 3.00 6.11
CA SER A 149 6.04 2.29 6.84
C SER A 149 6.50 3.05 8.09
N ASP A 150 6.68 4.36 7.99
CA ASP A 150 7.03 5.23 9.13
C ASP A 150 5.95 5.18 10.22
N GLN A 151 4.67 5.21 9.82
CA GLN A 151 3.55 5.11 10.74
C GLN A 151 3.47 3.75 11.43
N HIS A 152 3.70 2.66 10.70
CA HIS A 152 3.78 1.34 11.29
C HIS A 152 4.93 1.27 12.33
N ASN A 153 6.11 1.76 11.99
CA ASN A 153 7.26 1.76 12.92
C ASN A 153 7.00 2.62 14.15
N ARG A 154 6.38 3.79 13.99
CA ARG A 154 5.96 4.65 15.10
C ARG A 154 4.98 3.94 16.03
N LEU A 155 3.98 3.26 15.48
CA LEU A 155 2.99 2.53 16.28
C LEU A 155 3.59 1.31 16.99
N VAL A 156 4.54 0.61 16.37
CA VAL A 156 5.28 -0.47 17.02
C VAL A 156 6.07 0.06 18.22
N HIS A 157 6.80 1.17 18.06
CA HIS A 157 7.55 1.80 19.16
C HIS A 157 6.65 2.34 20.28
N LEU A 158 5.51 2.94 19.95
CA LEU A 158 4.54 3.39 20.97
C LEU A 158 3.92 2.22 21.73
N ASN A 159 3.64 1.11 21.04
CA ASN A 159 3.10 -0.09 21.66
C ASN A 159 4.14 -0.77 22.57
N SER A 160 5.43 -0.81 22.18
CA SER A 160 6.49 -1.35 23.03
C SER A 160 6.71 -0.50 24.29
N TYR A 161 6.68 0.84 24.16
CA TYR A 161 6.78 1.74 25.32
C TYR A 161 5.63 1.54 26.30
N ASN A 162 4.39 1.47 25.81
CA ASN A 162 3.23 1.22 26.66
C ASN A 162 3.30 -0.14 27.37
N ILE A 163 3.90 -1.16 26.74
CA ILE A 163 4.12 -2.48 27.37
C ILE A 163 5.23 -2.40 28.43
N GLU A 164 6.32 -1.69 28.17
CA GLU A 164 7.40 -1.48 29.15
C GLU A 164 6.91 -0.66 30.35
N ASP A 165 6.13 0.40 30.13
CA ASP A 165 5.52 1.19 31.20
C ASP A 165 4.49 0.36 31.98
N ALA A 166 3.65 -0.44 31.30
CA ALA A 166 2.70 -1.34 31.97
C ALA A 166 3.37 -2.49 32.72
N GLN A 167 4.54 -2.95 32.27
CA GLN A 167 5.38 -3.93 32.98
C GLN A 167 6.19 -3.28 34.12
N SER A 168 6.51 -1.99 34.03
CA SER A 168 7.10 -1.21 35.13
C SER A 168 6.07 -0.89 36.23
N ILE A 169 4.78 -0.89 35.89
CA ILE A 169 3.63 -0.91 36.81
C ILE A 169 3.16 -2.36 37.02
N GLY A 170 4.08 -3.33 36.98
CA GLY A 170 3.89 -4.59 37.68
C GLY A 170 3.87 -4.31 39.19
N PRO A 171 3.08 -5.04 40.00
CA PRO A 171 2.93 -4.73 41.41
C PRO A 171 4.31 -4.74 42.06
N SER A 172 4.78 -3.57 42.51
CA SER A 172 5.98 -3.48 43.34
C SER A 172 5.81 -4.47 44.48
N GLU A 173 6.78 -5.37 44.68
CA GLU A 173 6.79 -6.40 45.74
C GLU A 173 6.52 -5.83 47.15
N ASP A 174 6.56 -4.52 47.33
CA ASP A 174 6.18 -3.82 48.57
C ASP A 174 4.67 -3.89 48.90
N SER A 175 3.76 -4.11 47.93
CA SER A 175 2.31 -4.15 48.24
C SER A 175 1.85 -5.46 48.90
N LEU A 176 2.69 -6.51 48.86
CA LEU A 176 2.41 -7.78 49.55
C LEU A 176 2.68 -7.68 51.07
N TYR A 177 3.59 -6.79 51.48
CA TYR A 177 3.88 -6.54 52.90
C TYR A 177 2.86 -5.61 53.58
N GLU A 178 2.23 -4.67 52.84
CA GLU A 178 1.17 -3.82 53.41
C GLU A 178 -0.14 -4.59 53.69
N PHE A 179 -0.42 -5.66 52.95
CA PHE A 179 -1.63 -6.46 53.16
C PHE A 179 -1.52 -7.40 54.38
N GLU A 180 -0.32 -7.89 54.71
CA GLU A 180 -0.08 -8.69 55.91
C GLU A 180 0.04 -7.84 57.19
N LEU A 181 0.59 -6.62 57.11
CA LEU A 181 0.69 -5.70 58.27
C LEU A 181 -0.66 -5.18 58.76
N ASN A 182 -1.64 -4.99 57.85
CA ASN A 182 -2.99 -4.56 58.24
C ASN A 182 -3.86 -5.67 58.84
N ASN A 183 -3.48 -6.95 58.67
CA ASN A 183 -4.21 -8.09 59.24
C ASN A 183 -3.69 -8.54 60.62
N LEU A 184 -2.62 -7.92 61.12
CA LEU A 184 -2.00 -8.27 62.41
C LEU A 184 -2.31 -7.28 63.56
N SER A 185 -3.17 -6.29 63.35
CA SER A 185 -3.54 -5.31 64.38
C SER A 185 -4.96 -5.48 64.96
N PHE A 186 -5.03 -6.35 65.99
CA PHE A 186 -5.93 -6.37 67.18
C PHE A 186 -7.45 -6.61 67.01
N PRO A 187 -8.09 -7.35 67.94
CA PRO A 187 -8.36 -6.91 69.33
C PRO A 187 -7.65 -7.83 70.35
N SER A 188 -7.11 -7.45 71.52
CA SER A 188 -7.49 -6.49 72.57
C SER A 188 -8.98 -6.54 72.95
N ASP A 189 -9.37 -7.63 73.60
CA ASP A 189 -9.88 -7.63 74.98
C ASP A 189 -9.69 -9.02 75.62
#